data_AF-A0A9K3NL43-F1
#
_entry.id   AF-A0A9K3NL43-F1
#
_cell.length_a   1.000
_cell.length_b   1.000
_cell.length_c   1.000
_cell.angle_alpha   90.00
_cell.angle_beta   90.00
_cell.angle_gamma   90.00
#
_symmetry.space_group_name_H-M   'P 1'
#
loop_
_entity.id
_entity.type
_entity.pdbx_description
1 polymer ?
#
loop_
_entity_poly.entity_id
_entity_poly.type
_entity_poly.pdbx_seq_one_letter_code
_entity_poly.pdbx_strand_id
1 'polypeptide(L)'
;MRRERDPLVLGHVIGDVVDSFTRSTNLIVTYSEREVSSVVEIKPSQVVNQPRVDIGGDDLRVMVDPDAPSPNDPNLREYLHW
;
A
#
# COMPACT_ATOMS: atom_id res chain seq x y z
N MET A 1 7.55 -1.81 27.74
CA MET A 1 7.94 -1.54 26.35
C MET A 1 6.65 -1.32 25.56
N ARG A 2 6.47 -0.15 24.94
CA ARG A 2 5.32 0.08 24.05
C ARG A 2 5.48 -0.91 22.88
N ARG A 3 4.59 -1.91 22.78
CA ARG A 3 4.44 -2.66 21.53
C ARG A 3 3.94 -1.63 20.52
N GLU A 4 4.82 -1.11 19.68
CA GLU A 4 4.40 -0.44 18.45
C GLU A 4 3.50 -1.43 17.73
N ARG A 5 2.21 -1.07 17.61
CA ARG A 5 1.24 -1.90 16.90
C ARG A 5 1.55 -1.77 15.42
N ASP A 6 1.54 -2.90 14.71
CA ASP A 6 1.86 -2.96 13.30
C ASP A 6 0.97 -1.99 12.49
N PRO A 7 1.54 -1.01 11.75
CA PRO A 7 0.78 -0.05 10.97
C PRO A 7 -0.21 -0.69 9.99
N LEU A 8 0.11 -1.87 9.42
CA LEU A 8 -0.77 -2.57 8.49
C LEU A 8 -1.97 -3.21 9.20
N VAL A 9 -1.85 -3.53 10.48
CA VAL A 9 -2.97 -3.97 11.31
C VAL A 9 -3.82 -2.78 11.75
N LEU A 10 -3.17 -1.67 12.13
CA LEU A 10 -3.87 -0.45 12.54
C LEU A 10 -4.67 0.17 11.39
N GLY A 11 -4.14 0.11 10.17
CA GLY A 11 -4.81 0.57 8.95
C GLY A 11 -5.71 -0.47 8.31
N HIS A 12 -5.99 -1.60 8.98
CA HIS A 12 -6.86 -2.69 8.51
C HIS A 12 -6.44 -3.39 7.19
N VAL A 13 -5.29 -3.02 6.61
CA VAL A 13 -4.73 -3.68 5.42
C VAL A 13 -4.55 -5.19 5.63
N ILE A 14 -4.01 -5.59 6.79
CA ILE A 14 -4.06 -7.00 7.21
C ILE A 14 -5.47 -7.30 7.71
N GLY A 15 -6.12 -8.27 7.06
CA GLY A 15 -7.52 -8.63 7.29
C GLY A 15 -8.42 -8.20 6.14
N ASP A 16 -8.32 -6.94 5.69
CA ASP A 16 -9.15 -6.47 4.58
C ASP A 16 -8.57 -6.81 3.21
N VAL A 17 -7.24 -6.73 3.05
CA VAL A 17 -6.57 -6.90 1.75
C VAL A 17 -5.68 -8.14 1.72
N VAL A 18 -4.92 -8.38 2.78
CA VAL A 18 -3.99 -9.51 2.86
C VAL A 18 -4.14 -10.27 4.17
N ASP A 19 -3.86 -11.57 4.13
CA ASP A 19 -3.71 -12.39 5.33
C ASP A 19 -2.47 -11.97 6.15
N SER A 20 -2.45 -12.37 7.42
CA SER A 20 -1.28 -12.14 8.27
C SER A 20 -0.05 -12.85 7.68
N PHE A 21 1.07 -12.13 7.59
CA PHE A 21 2.31 -12.63 7.02
C PHE A 21 3.54 -12.14 7.80
N THR A 22 4.66 -12.82 7.61
CA THR A 22 5.97 -12.36 8.09
C THR A 22 6.68 -11.62 6.96
N ARG A 23 7.03 -10.35 7.17
CA ARG A 23 7.80 -9.57 6.20
C ARG A 23 9.19 -10.20 6.01
N SER A 24 9.52 -10.56 4.77
CA SER A 24 10.80 -11.18 4.41
C SER A 24 11.70 -10.30 3.54
N THR A 25 11.12 -9.30 2.88
CA THR A 25 11.84 -8.42 1.94
C THR A 25 11.42 -6.97 2.15
N ASN A 26 12.34 -6.05 1.87
CA ASN A 26 12.06 -4.62 1.91
C ASN A 26 11.50 -4.16 0.56
N LEU A 27 10.35 -3.50 0.60
CA LEU A 27 9.70 -2.86 -0.55
C LEU A 27 9.82 -1.35 -0.39
N ILE A 28 10.52 -0.69 -1.33
CA ILE A 28 10.65 0.77 -1.37
C ILE A 28 9.88 1.27 -2.58
N VAL A 29 8.89 2.13 -2.34
CA VAL A 29 8.07 2.74 -3.39
C VAL A 29 8.31 4.24 -3.37
N THR A 30 8.67 4.81 -4.52
CA THR A 30 9.00 6.23 -4.63
C THR A 30 8.22 6.86 -5.78
N TYR A 31 7.49 7.94 -5.47
CA TYR A 31 6.92 8.83 -6.47
C TYR A 31 7.78 10.09 -6.55
N SER A 32 8.38 10.33 -7.73
CA SER A 32 9.38 11.39 -7.94
C SER A 32 10.55 11.27 -6.94
N GLU A 33 10.58 12.12 -5.92
CA GLU A 33 11.62 12.13 -4.87
C GLU A 33 11.06 11.78 -3.47
N ARG A 34 9.79 11.36 -3.39
CA ARG A 34 9.12 11.06 -2.12
C ARG A 34 8.86 9.57 -1.98
N GLU A 35 9.44 8.98 -0.94
CA GLU A 35 9.15 7.61 -0.54
C GLU A 35 7.76 7.51 0.10
N VAL A 36 7.02 6.47 -0.30
CA VAL A 36 5.70 6.15 0.27
C VAL A 36 5.91 5.43 1.60
N SER A 37 5.19 5.86 2.62
CA SER A 37 5.11 5.14 3.90
C SER A 37 3.66 5.08 4.39
N SER A 38 3.33 4.14 5.26
CA SER A 38 1.95 3.84 5.70
C SER A 38 1.20 5.00 6.40
N VAL A 39 1.85 6.14 6.65
CA VAL A 39 1.27 7.29 7.38
C VAL A 39 1.24 8.55 6.51
N VAL A 40 1.67 8.46 5.25
CA VAL A 40 1.83 9.63 4.39
C VAL A 40 0.64 9.76 3.43
N GLU A 41 -0.06 10.89 3.53
CA GLU A 41 -1.01 11.31 2.51
C GLU A 41 -0.24 11.84 1.27
N ILE A 42 -0.65 11.35 0.10
CA ILE A 42 -0.10 11.76 -1.20
C ILE A 42 -1.26 12.24 -2.06
N LYS A 43 -1.11 13.41 -2.68
CA LYS A 43 -2.17 13.96 -3.52
C LYS A 43 -2.30 13.15 -4.81
N PRO A 44 -3.52 12.97 -5.37
CA PRO A 44 -3.72 12.29 -6.65
C PRO A 44 -2.85 12.84 -7.78
N SER A 45 -2.61 14.15 -7.81
CA SER A 45 -1.75 14.79 -8.82
C SER A 45 -0.27 14.39 -8.74
N GLN A 46 0.18 13.81 -7.63
CA GLN A 46 1.56 13.36 -7.43
C GLN A 46 1.75 11.87 -7.78
N VAL A 47 0.67 11.12 -8.00
CA VAL A 47 0.69 9.67 -8.26
C VAL A 47 0.16 9.29 -9.65
N VAL A 48 0.10 10.27 -10.56
CA VAL A 48 -0.39 10.08 -11.94
C VAL A 48 0.50 9.11 -12.73
N ASN A 49 1.81 9.17 -12.51
CA ASN A 49 2.78 8.31 -13.18
C ASN A 49 3.13 7.12 -12.31
N GLN A 50 3.44 5.99 -12.93
CA GLN A 50 3.88 4.78 -12.26
C GLN A 50 5.08 5.06 -11.31
N PRO A 51 5.06 4.60 -10.05
CA PRO A 51 6.16 4.82 -9.11
C PRO A 51 7.38 3.97 -9.47
N ARG A 52 8.54 4.39 -8.98
CA ARG A 52 9.72 3.53 -8.91
C ARG A 52 9.54 2.56 -7.75
N VAL A 53 9.77 1.28 -8.00
CA VAL A 53 9.68 0.23 -6.98
C VAL A 53 10.98 -0.54 -6.91
N ASP A 54 11.71 -0.37 -5.81
CA ASP A 54 12.92 -1.13 -5.51
C ASP A 54 12.55 -2.28 -4.54
N ILE A 55 12.71 -3.51 -5.02
CA ILE A 55 12.56 -4.75 -4.25
C ILE A 55 13.68 -5.69 -4.72
N GLY A 56 14.23 -6.53 -3.85
CA GLY A 56 15.17 -7.55 -4.28
C GLY A 56 14.45 -8.65 -5.05
N GLY A 57 14.85 -8.94 -6.29
CA GLY A 57 14.27 -10.02 -7.11
C GLY A 57 13.33 -9.54 -8.21
N ASP A 58 12.86 -10.50 -9.03
CA ASP A 58 11.95 -10.29 -10.16
C ASP A 58 10.52 -10.75 -9.82
N ASP A 59 10.03 -10.31 -8.67
CA ASP A 59 8.74 -10.71 -8.13
C ASP A 59 7.58 -9.91 -8.73
N LEU A 60 6.40 -10.54 -8.74
CA LEU A 60 5.13 -9.90 -9.07
C LEU A 60 4.79 -8.82 -8.05
N ARG A 61 4.26 -7.69 -8.53
CA ARG A 61 3.90 -6.52 -7.74
C ARG A 61 2.52 -6.06 -8.16
N VAL A 62 1.68 -5.75 -7.19
CA VAL A 62 0.31 -5.27 -7.41
C VAL A 62 0.09 -3.98 -6.64
N MET A 63 -0.69 -3.09 -7.21
CA MET A 63 -1.20 -1.88 -6.54
C MET A 63 -2.71 -1.85 -6.66
N VAL A 64 -3.40 -1.92 -5.52
CA VAL A 64 -4.86 -1.98 -5.44
C VAL A 64 -5.42 -0.90 -4.53
N ASP A 65 -6.64 -0.46 -4.82
CA ASP A 65 -7.46 0.39 -3.95
C ASP A 65 -8.63 -0.44 -3.37
N PRO A 66 -8.59 -0.80 -2.07
CA PRO A 66 -9.65 -1.56 -1.43
C PRO A 66 -10.89 -0.71 -1.07
N ASP A 67 -10.82 0.60 -1.26
CA ASP A 67 -11.83 1.56 -0.84
C ASP A 67 -12.61 2.13 -2.04
N ALA A 68 -12.54 1.52 -3.22
CA ALA A 68 -13.22 2.04 -4.41
C ALA A 68 -14.74 1.84 -4.39
N PRO A 69 -15.58 2.85 -4.77
CA PRO A 69 -15.21 4.24 -5.09
C PRO A 69 -15.03 5.13 -3.85
N SER A 70 -15.47 4.69 -2.66
CA SER A 70 -15.20 5.38 -1.41
C SER A 70 -15.10 4.40 -0.23
N PRO A 71 -14.33 4.70 0.83
CA PRO A 71 -14.16 3.82 1.98
C PRO A 71 -15.48 3.54 2.74
N ASN A 72 -16.51 4.38 2.57
CA ASN A 72 -17.81 4.20 3.21
C ASN A 72 -18.74 3.26 2.44
N ASP A 73 -18.53 3.10 1.13
CA ASP A 73 -19.29 2.19 0.26
C ASP A 73 -18.32 1.59 -0.78
N PRO A 74 -17.44 0.68 -0.36
CA PRO A 74 -16.37 0.14 -1.21
C PRO A 74 -16.90 -0.98 -2.10
N ASN A 75 -18.01 -0.76 -2.81
CA ASN A 75 -18.70 -1.80 -3.59
C ASN A 75 -17.97 -2.21 -4.89
N LEU A 76 -16.91 -1.49 -5.27
CA LEU A 76 -16.02 -1.83 -6.38
C LEU A 76 -14.64 -2.33 -5.92
N ARG A 77 -14.47 -2.63 -4.63
CA ARG A 77 -13.23 -3.20 -4.13
C ARG A 77 -12.94 -4.58 -4.74
N GLU A 78 -11.70 -4.93 -5.06
CA GLU A 78 -10.49 -4.09 -5.12
C GLU A 78 -10.30 -3.54 -6.53
N TYR A 79 -10.02 -2.24 -6.64
CA TYR A 79 -9.68 -1.63 -7.93
C TYR A 79 -8.19 -1.79 -8.21
N LEU A 80 -7.85 -2.52 -9.28
CA LEU A 80 -6.47 -2.75 -9.70
C LEU A 80 -5.92 -1.53 -10.46
N HIS A 81 -4.87 -0.91 -9.91
CA HIS A 81 -4.15 0.18 -10.57
C HIS A 81 -3.01 -0.32 -11.46
N TRP A 82 -2.26 -1.31 -10.97
CA TRP A 82 -1.22 -2.03 -11.69
C TRP A 82 -1.19 -3.45 -11.16
#